data_AF-A0ABD5N5N2-F1
#
_entry.id   AF-A0ABD5N5N2-F1
#
_cell.length_a   1.000
_cell.length_b   1.000
_cell.length_c   1.000
_cell.angle_alpha   90.00
_cell.angle_beta   90.00
_cell.angle_gamma   90.00
#
_symmetry.space_group_name_H-M   'P 1'
#
loop_
_entity.id
_entity.type
_entity.pdbx_description
1 polymer ?
#
loop_
_entity_poly.entity_id
_entity_poly.type
_entity_poly.pdbx_seq_one_letter_code
_entity_poly.pdbx_strand_id
1 'polypeptide(L)'
;MKKGIELSINFIVIMIIAIALFGLGVKLLIDIFVGSTDLVGKTFEGLGKDIDDLGCRPDDRTCFSDDFLRIEKGDIGVIGVKVFNNLELNGVLFNVIVEKQRIHRGENVTSCDEKCEELEVFIDEGKIIDSNEDFIFEVFFKPSEKAEVADYSMIVKVDCDVSGADGADATALRNCLAYGSNILTIKVVS
;
A
#
# COMPACT_ATOMS: atom_id res chain seq x y z
N MET A 1 19.60 -59.11 -28.01
CA MET A 1 18.86 -58.02 -28.69
C MET A 1 17.50 -57.70 -28.07
N LYS A 2 16.67 -58.68 -27.66
CA LYS A 2 15.34 -58.40 -27.07
C LYS A 2 15.36 -57.54 -25.79
N LYS A 3 16.36 -57.70 -24.91
CA LYS A 3 16.50 -56.92 -23.65
C LYS A 3 16.86 -55.44 -23.83
N GLY A 4 17.46 -55.05 -24.95
CA GLY A 4 17.84 -53.65 -25.20
C GLY A 4 16.66 -52.77 -25.61
N ILE A 5 15.65 -53.39 -26.25
CA ILE A 5 14.45 -52.69 -26.70
C ILE A 5 13.50 -52.40 -25.52
N GLU A 6 13.39 -53.31 -24.54
CA GLU A 6 12.59 -53.08 -23.32
C GLU A 6 13.12 -51.90 -22.49
N LEU A 7 14.45 -51.76 -22.37
CA LEU A 7 15.05 -50.68 -21.57
C LEU A 7 14.80 -49.30 -22.20
N SER A 8 14.90 -49.21 -23.52
CA SER A 8 14.65 -47.96 -24.26
C SER A 8 13.19 -47.53 -24.23
N ILE A 9 12.24 -48.50 -24.26
CA ILE A 9 10.81 -48.19 -24.18
C ILE A 9 10.46 -47.59 -22.81
N ASN A 10 10.95 -48.19 -21.72
CA ASN A 10 10.71 -47.65 -20.37
C ASN A 10 11.30 -46.24 -20.20
N PHE A 11 12.48 -45.99 -20.76
CA PHE A 11 13.08 -44.65 -20.73
C PHE A 11 12.23 -43.62 -21.48
N ILE A 12 11.73 -43.97 -22.68
CA ILE A 12 10.88 -43.07 -23.48
C ILE A 12 9.57 -42.77 -22.76
N VAL A 13 8.93 -43.76 -22.13
CA VAL A 13 7.69 -43.56 -21.37
C VAL A 13 7.89 -42.60 -20.20
N ILE A 14 8.96 -42.78 -19.41
CA ILE A 14 9.28 -41.90 -18.28
C ILE A 14 9.58 -40.48 -18.78
N MET A 15 10.29 -40.34 -19.90
CA MET A 15 10.59 -39.03 -20.50
C MET A 15 9.32 -38.28 -20.92
N ILE A 16 8.36 -38.98 -21.54
CA ILE A 16 7.08 -38.37 -21.95
C ILE A 16 6.27 -37.92 -20.72
N ILE A 17 6.24 -38.74 -19.66
CA ILE A 17 5.55 -38.39 -18.41
C ILE A 17 6.21 -37.16 -17.76
N ALA A 18 7.55 -37.10 -17.74
CA ALA A 18 8.28 -35.96 -17.19
C ALA A 18 7.98 -34.65 -17.94
N ILE A 19 7.94 -34.69 -19.28
CA ILE A 19 7.59 -33.52 -20.11
C ILE A 19 6.15 -33.08 -19.85
N ALA A 20 5.20 -34.03 -19.73
CA ALA A 20 3.80 -33.72 -19.45
C ALA A 20 3.62 -33.06 -18.07
N LEU A 21 4.28 -33.60 -17.03
CA LEU A 21 4.24 -33.03 -15.69
C LEU A 21 4.91 -31.65 -15.64
N PHE A 22 6.01 -31.47 -16.36
CA PHE A 22 6.69 -30.17 -16.45
C PHE A 22 5.80 -29.12 -17.13
N GLY A 23 5.14 -29.48 -18.24
CA GLY A 23 4.19 -28.60 -18.93
C GLY A 23 3.00 -28.19 -18.05
N LEU A 24 2.44 -29.14 -17.29
CA LEU A 24 1.37 -28.85 -16.32
C LEU A 24 1.85 -27.96 -15.18
N GLY A 25 3.07 -28.18 -14.67
CA GLY A 25 3.67 -27.36 -13.63
C GLY A 25 3.88 -25.92 -14.08
N VAL A 26 4.43 -25.71 -15.27
CA VAL A 26 4.61 -24.36 -15.85
C VAL A 26 3.27 -23.66 -16.04
N LYS A 27 2.26 -24.36 -16.58
CA LYS A 27 0.92 -23.79 -16.76
C LYS A 27 0.32 -23.36 -15.42
N LEU A 28 0.41 -24.22 -14.39
CA LEU A 28 -0.13 -23.93 -13.07
C LEU A 28 0.57 -22.75 -12.40
N LEU A 29 1.88 -22.60 -12.58
CA LEU A 29 2.61 -21.42 -12.14
C LEU A 29 2.11 -20.16 -12.87
N ILE A 30 1.96 -20.20 -14.20
CA ILE A 30 1.43 -19.07 -14.97
C ILE A 30 0.02 -18.71 -14.50
N ASP A 31 -0.86 -19.69 -14.32
CA ASP A 31 -2.25 -19.45 -13.87
C ASP A 31 -2.29 -18.81 -12.46
N ILE A 32 -1.37 -19.19 -11.56
CA ILE A 32 -1.23 -18.57 -10.23
C ILE A 32 -0.69 -17.14 -10.33
N PHE A 33 0.37 -16.92 -11.12
CA PHE A 33 0.98 -15.60 -11.27
C PHE A 33 0.06 -14.62 -12.00
N VAL A 34 -0.67 -15.08 -13.03
CA VAL A 34 -1.65 -14.24 -13.76
C VAL A 34 -2.89 -13.99 -12.91
N GLY A 35 -3.40 -15.01 -12.22
CA GLY A 35 -4.57 -14.89 -11.34
C GLY A 35 -4.33 -13.94 -10.15
N SER A 36 -3.12 -13.88 -9.60
CA SER A 36 -2.77 -12.93 -8.55
C SER A 36 -2.61 -11.51 -9.09
N THR A 37 -2.02 -11.32 -10.27
CA THR A 37 -1.91 -9.99 -10.89
C THR A 37 -3.24 -9.43 -11.36
N ASP A 38 -4.21 -10.26 -11.77
CA ASP A 38 -5.51 -9.79 -12.24
C ASP A 38 -6.47 -9.37 -11.10
N LEU A 39 -6.38 -10.01 -9.92
CA LEU A 39 -7.14 -9.57 -8.74
C LEU A 39 -6.57 -8.28 -8.14
N VAL A 40 -5.24 -8.12 -8.18
CA VAL A 40 -4.55 -6.88 -7.80
C VAL A 40 -4.87 -5.80 -8.84
N GLY A 41 -4.55 -6.00 -10.12
CA GLY A 41 -4.74 -4.96 -11.15
C GLY A 41 -6.16 -4.41 -11.26
N LYS A 42 -7.20 -5.25 -11.18
CA LYS A 42 -8.61 -4.79 -11.30
C LYS A 42 -9.14 -4.07 -10.06
N THR A 43 -8.61 -4.36 -8.87
CA THR A 43 -8.97 -3.62 -7.66
C THR A 43 -8.32 -2.24 -7.69
N PHE A 44 -7.08 -2.15 -8.18
CA PHE A 44 -6.29 -0.93 -8.18
C PHE A 44 -6.67 0.04 -9.33
N GLU A 45 -7.08 -0.45 -10.51
CA GLU A 45 -7.56 0.43 -11.60
C GLU A 45 -8.86 1.20 -11.29
N GLY A 46 -9.69 0.66 -10.39
CA GLY A 46 -10.89 1.35 -9.90
C GLY A 46 -10.55 2.40 -8.84
N LEU A 47 -9.63 2.08 -7.93
CA LEU A 47 -9.19 2.96 -6.84
C LEU A 47 -8.33 4.13 -7.34
N GLY A 48 -7.48 3.91 -8.34
CA GLY A 48 -6.61 4.94 -8.91
C GLY A 48 -7.37 6.13 -9.53
N LYS A 49 -8.60 5.90 -10.05
CA LYS A 49 -9.42 6.99 -10.61
C LYS A 49 -10.02 7.93 -9.57
N ASP A 50 -10.35 7.43 -8.39
CA ASP A 50 -10.83 8.27 -7.28
C ASP A 50 -9.64 9.00 -6.62
N ILE A 51 -8.44 8.43 -6.71
CA ILE A 51 -7.18 9.03 -6.23
C ILE A 51 -6.68 10.13 -7.17
N ASP A 52 -6.81 9.98 -8.49
CA ASP A 52 -6.38 10.98 -9.49
C ASP A 52 -7.11 12.32 -9.38
N ASP A 53 -8.33 12.34 -8.82
CA ASP A 53 -9.16 13.55 -8.67
C ASP A 53 -9.00 14.23 -7.29
N LEU A 54 -7.88 13.98 -6.60
CA LEU A 54 -7.46 14.66 -5.37
C LEU A 54 -7.44 16.18 -5.57
N GLY A 55 -8.56 16.83 -5.25
CA GLY A 55 -8.82 18.26 -5.39
C GLY A 55 -8.08 19.11 -4.35
N CYS A 56 -6.75 19.07 -4.37
CA CYS A 56 -5.90 19.93 -3.56
C CYS A 56 -6.22 21.40 -3.79
N ARG A 57 -6.24 22.20 -2.72
CA ARG A 57 -6.15 23.65 -2.90
C ARG A 57 -4.74 24.01 -3.39
N PRO A 58 -4.59 25.11 -4.14
CA PRO A 58 -3.28 25.51 -4.67
C PRO A 58 -2.21 25.78 -3.59
N ASP A 59 -2.62 26.01 -2.35
CA ASP A 59 -1.78 26.29 -1.19
C ASP A 59 -1.52 25.06 -0.29
N ASP A 60 -2.18 23.94 -0.54
CA ASP A 60 -2.03 22.74 0.27
C ASP A 60 -0.74 21.99 -0.10
N ARG A 61 0.13 21.76 0.89
CA ARG A 61 1.35 20.94 0.73
C ARG A 61 1.06 19.44 0.74
N THR A 62 -0.07 19.07 1.35
CA THR A 62 -0.50 17.69 1.53
C THR A 62 -2.01 17.65 1.45
N CYS A 63 -2.54 16.69 0.71
CA CYS A 63 -3.97 16.45 0.57
C CYS A 63 -4.27 14.97 0.76
N PHE A 64 -5.44 14.70 1.32
CA PHE A 64 -5.92 13.35 1.59
C PHE A 64 -7.21 13.15 0.80
N SER A 65 -7.38 11.99 0.17
CA SER A 65 -8.55 11.74 -0.69
C SER A 65 -9.83 11.76 0.13
N ASP A 66 -9.73 11.20 1.34
CA ASP A 66 -10.85 11.03 2.26
C ASP A 66 -10.39 11.17 3.71
N ASP A 67 -11.29 11.67 4.56
CA ASP A 67 -11.18 11.64 6.02
C ASP A 67 -11.99 10.49 6.64
N PHE A 68 -12.77 9.78 5.82
CA PHE A 68 -13.62 8.67 6.21
C PHE A 68 -13.56 7.53 5.19
N LEU A 69 -13.32 6.32 5.67
CA LEU A 69 -13.26 5.12 4.84
C LEU A 69 -14.14 4.02 5.43
N ARG A 70 -15.04 3.46 4.64
CA ARG A 70 -15.87 2.32 5.04
C ARG A 70 -15.35 1.05 4.38
N ILE A 71 -15.00 0.04 5.17
CA ILE A 71 -14.39 -1.21 4.68
C ILE A 71 -15.16 -2.39 5.25
N GLU A 72 -15.49 -3.37 4.40
CA GLU A 72 -16.04 -4.66 4.85
C GLU A 72 -14.90 -5.54 5.41
N LYS A 73 -15.24 -6.53 6.24
CA LYS A 73 -14.21 -7.44 6.77
C LYS A 73 -13.59 -8.25 5.64
N GLY A 74 -12.26 -8.39 5.66
CA GLY A 74 -11.52 -9.12 4.62
C GLY A 74 -11.21 -8.30 3.37
N ASP A 75 -11.94 -7.19 3.15
CA ASP A 75 -11.72 -6.26 2.04
C ASP A 75 -10.57 -5.28 2.32
N ILE A 76 -10.09 -4.65 1.26
CA ILE A 76 -9.03 -3.65 1.31
C ILE A 76 -9.62 -2.29 0.97
N GLY A 77 -9.42 -1.33 1.87
CA GLY A 77 -9.68 0.08 1.59
C GLY A 77 -8.37 0.81 1.31
N VAL A 78 -8.44 1.87 0.53
CA VAL A 78 -7.27 2.68 0.13
C VAL A 78 -7.62 4.15 0.29
N ILE A 79 -6.64 4.93 0.73
CA ILE A 79 -6.68 6.39 0.62
C ILE A 79 -5.47 6.85 -0.19
N GLY A 80 -5.65 7.93 -0.94
CA GLY A 80 -4.56 8.65 -1.59
C GLY A 80 -4.07 9.79 -0.70
N VAL A 81 -2.74 9.91 -0.55
CA VAL A 81 -2.09 11.04 0.11
C VAL A 81 -1.22 11.75 -0.91
N LYS A 82 -1.71 12.86 -1.44
CA LYS A 82 -0.96 13.69 -2.38
C LYS A 82 -0.02 14.61 -1.62
N VAL A 83 1.25 14.59 -1.99
CA VAL A 83 2.32 15.40 -1.39
C VAL A 83 2.92 16.26 -2.48
N PHE A 84 2.95 17.58 -2.26
CA PHE A 84 3.59 18.54 -3.14
C PHE A 84 4.88 19.05 -2.51
N ASN A 85 6.01 18.87 -3.19
CA ASN A 85 7.27 19.40 -2.74
C ASN A 85 7.38 20.89 -3.09
N ASN A 86 6.99 21.76 -2.17
CA ASN A 86 7.15 23.21 -2.31
C ASN A 86 8.45 23.75 -1.70
N LEU A 87 9.37 22.85 -1.32
CA LEU A 87 10.70 23.23 -0.93
C LEU A 87 11.48 23.58 -2.21
N GLU A 88 12.29 24.63 -2.18
CA GLU A 88 13.23 24.95 -3.26
C GLU A 88 14.45 23.99 -3.26
N LEU A 89 14.18 22.70 -3.01
CA LEU A 89 15.16 21.63 -2.84
C LEU A 89 14.75 20.41 -3.67
N ASN A 90 15.72 19.84 -4.37
CA ASN A 90 15.58 18.57 -5.08
C ASN A 90 16.04 17.42 -4.18
N GLY A 91 15.63 16.20 -4.52
CA GLY A 91 16.10 15.02 -3.80
C GLY A 91 15.54 14.86 -2.38
N VAL A 92 14.41 15.48 -2.05
CA VAL A 92 13.81 15.37 -0.70
C VAL A 92 13.04 14.05 -0.59
N LEU A 93 13.33 13.28 0.46
CA LEU A 93 12.63 12.02 0.73
C LEU A 93 11.37 12.30 1.54
N PHE A 94 10.22 11.85 1.04
CA PHE A 94 8.94 11.92 1.74
C PHE A 94 8.49 10.52 2.14
N ASN A 95 7.98 10.39 3.37
CA ASN A 95 7.42 9.17 3.92
C ASN A 95 6.02 9.43 4.43
N VAL A 96 5.12 8.45 4.26
CA VAL A 96 3.83 8.47 4.94
C VAL A 96 3.91 7.59 6.18
N ILE A 97 3.48 8.13 7.31
CA ILE A 97 3.47 7.44 8.60
C ILE A 97 2.02 7.35 9.06
N VAL A 98 1.59 6.14 9.43
CA VAL A 98 0.26 5.90 9.98
C VAL A 98 0.39 5.53 11.45
N GLU A 99 -0.15 6.37 12.32
CA GLU A 99 -0.28 6.11 13.73
C GLU A 99 -1.69 5.66 14.05
N LYS A 100 -1.82 4.42 14.54
CA LYS A 100 -3.12 3.88 14.96
C LYS A 100 -3.55 4.53 16.27
N GLN A 101 -4.80 4.99 16.34
CA GLN A 101 -5.42 5.48 17.57
C GLN A 101 -6.83 4.86 17.72
N ARG A 102 -7.36 4.84 18.94
CA ARG A 102 -8.76 4.48 19.15
C ARG A 102 -9.47 5.64 19.83
N ILE A 103 -10.47 6.21 19.17
CA ILE A 103 -11.34 7.18 19.82
C ILE A 103 -12.45 6.40 20.51
N HIS A 104 -12.41 6.31 21.83
CA HIS A 104 -13.51 5.74 22.61
C HIS A 104 -14.36 6.87 23.18
N ARG A 105 -15.60 7.04 22.68
CA ARG A 105 -16.65 7.88 23.28
C ARG A 105 -16.20 9.31 23.69
N GLY A 106 -15.53 10.03 22.78
CA GLY A 106 -15.21 11.45 23.00
C GLY A 106 -14.05 11.72 23.95
N GLU A 107 -13.38 10.68 24.45
CA GLU A 107 -12.05 10.80 25.05
C GLU A 107 -11.00 10.39 24.00
N ASN A 108 -10.04 11.28 23.75
CA ASN A 108 -8.87 10.97 22.95
C ASN A 108 -8.00 9.97 23.73
N VAL A 109 -8.16 8.68 23.47
CA VAL A 109 -7.29 7.65 24.06
C VAL A 109 -6.03 7.60 23.19
N THR A 110 -4.92 8.06 23.74
CA THR A 110 -3.62 8.23 23.07
C THR A 110 -2.86 6.92 22.82
N SER A 111 -3.43 5.77 23.15
CA SER A 111 -2.76 4.47 23.12
C SER A 111 -3.69 3.43 22.51
N CYS A 112 -3.22 2.78 21.44
CA CYS A 112 -3.92 1.65 20.86
C CYS A 112 -3.73 0.41 21.74
N ASP A 113 -4.84 -0.14 22.25
CA ASP A 113 -4.86 -1.46 22.87
C ASP A 113 -4.65 -2.57 21.82
N GLU A 114 -4.48 -3.83 22.26
CA GLU A 114 -4.32 -5.05 21.43
C GLU A 114 -5.33 -5.14 20.25
N LYS A 115 -6.51 -4.53 20.38
CA LYS A 115 -7.57 -4.55 19.35
C LYS A 115 -7.26 -3.71 18.10
N CYS A 116 -6.32 -2.76 18.15
CA CYS A 116 -5.88 -2.03 16.95
C CYS A 116 -4.96 -2.87 16.05
N GLU A 117 -4.45 -4.01 16.53
CA GLU A 117 -3.68 -4.95 15.72
C GLU A 117 -4.54 -5.65 14.67
N GLU A 118 -5.88 -5.59 14.81
CA GLU A 118 -6.83 -6.17 13.86
C GLU A 118 -6.94 -5.41 12.53
N LEU A 119 -6.34 -4.21 12.41
CA LEU A 119 -6.22 -3.51 11.12
C LEU A 119 -4.78 -3.58 10.61
N GLU A 120 -4.56 -4.26 9.50
CA GLU A 120 -3.27 -4.23 8.80
C GLU A 120 -3.17 -2.94 7.98
N VAL A 121 -2.01 -2.29 8.02
CA VAL A 121 -1.73 -1.07 7.26
C VAL A 121 -0.54 -1.35 6.37
N PHE A 122 -0.69 -1.08 5.07
CA PHE A 122 0.39 -1.16 4.10
C PHE A 122 0.58 0.23 3.50
N ILE A 123 1.83 0.66 3.41
CA ILE A 123 2.21 2.00 2.94
C ILE A 123 3.29 1.80 1.89
N ASP A 124 3.23 2.58 0.81
CA ASP A 124 4.33 2.66 -0.14
C ASP A 124 5.65 3.05 0.54
N GLU A 125 6.75 2.58 -0.05
CA GLU A 125 8.08 3.02 0.37
C GLU A 125 8.23 4.54 0.18
N GLY A 126 9.08 5.14 1.02
CA GLY A 126 9.39 6.57 0.91
C GLY A 126 9.84 6.96 -0.49
N LYS A 127 9.37 8.12 -0.96
CA LYS A 127 9.61 8.60 -2.32
C LYS A 127 10.43 9.87 -2.31
N ILE A 128 11.44 9.92 -3.18
CA ILE A 128 12.16 11.15 -3.49
C ILE A 128 11.32 11.97 -4.46
N ILE A 129 11.04 13.23 -4.10
CA ILE A 129 10.25 14.18 -4.89
C ILE A 129 11.10 15.43 -5.12
N ASP A 130 11.24 15.84 -6.37
CA ASP A 130 12.00 17.05 -6.73
C ASP A 130 11.17 18.33 -6.52
N SER A 131 11.84 19.49 -6.55
CA SER A 131 11.21 20.77 -6.26
C SER A 131 10.09 21.08 -7.26
N ASN A 132 8.93 21.49 -6.74
CA ASN A 132 7.70 21.75 -7.49
C ASN A 132 7.11 20.53 -8.21
N GLU A 133 7.50 19.32 -7.81
CA GLU A 133 6.83 18.09 -8.21
C GLU A 133 5.87 17.61 -7.11
N ASP A 134 4.89 16.80 -7.51
CA ASP A 134 3.98 16.11 -6.62
C ASP A 134 4.08 14.59 -6.79
N PHE A 135 3.68 13.88 -5.75
CA PHE A 135 3.52 12.44 -5.77
C PHE A 135 2.31 12.04 -4.93
N ILE A 136 1.65 10.95 -5.30
CA ILE A 136 0.54 10.40 -4.53
C ILE A 136 1.00 9.09 -3.91
N PHE A 137 0.96 9.02 -2.59
CA PHE A 137 1.19 7.80 -1.83
C PHE A 137 -0.13 7.08 -1.62
N GLU A 138 -0.13 5.77 -1.80
CA GLU A 138 -1.29 4.94 -1.49
C GLU A 138 -1.13 4.33 -0.09
N VAL A 139 -2.15 4.48 0.75
CA VAL A 139 -2.18 3.86 2.08
C VAL A 139 -3.33 2.85 2.10
N PHE A 140 -2.97 1.59 2.25
CA PHE A 140 -3.89 0.47 2.25
C PHE A 140 -4.25 0.07 3.68
N PHE A 141 -5.53 -0.19 3.89
CA PHE A 141 -6.08 -0.65 5.15
C PHE A 141 -6.82 -1.96 4.92
N LYS A 142 -6.46 -2.98 5.70
CA LYS A 142 -7.12 -4.28 5.65
C LYS A 142 -7.56 -4.73 7.04
N PRO A 143 -8.87 -4.69 7.34
CA PRO A 143 -9.40 -5.30 8.53
C PRO A 143 -9.24 -6.82 8.49
N SER A 144 -8.69 -7.38 9.56
CA SER A 144 -8.71 -8.82 9.80
C SER A 144 -10.16 -9.34 9.80
N GLU A 145 -10.34 -10.60 9.42
CA GLU A 145 -11.62 -11.33 9.55
C GLU A 145 -12.18 -11.27 10.98
N LYS A 146 -11.30 -11.13 11.98
CA LYS A 146 -11.66 -11.05 13.40
C LYS A 146 -11.97 -9.63 13.86
N ALA A 147 -11.74 -8.61 13.03
CA ALA A 147 -11.90 -7.21 13.40
C ALA A 147 -13.29 -6.94 13.98
N GLU A 148 -13.37 -6.21 15.08
CA GLU A 148 -14.66 -5.74 15.61
C GLU A 148 -15.33 -4.78 14.61
N VAL A 149 -16.67 -4.85 14.51
CA VAL A 149 -17.44 -3.85 13.76
C VAL A 149 -17.46 -2.58 14.60
N ALA A 150 -16.59 -1.64 14.26
CA ALA A 150 -16.35 -0.41 15.00
C ALA A 150 -15.74 0.67 14.11
N ASP A 151 -15.70 1.89 14.64
CA ASP A 151 -14.96 3.00 14.06
C ASP A 151 -13.54 3.01 14.66
N TYR A 152 -12.54 3.02 13.80
CA TYR A 152 -11.12 3.13 14.10
C TYR A 152 -10.63 4.49 13.65
N SER A 153 -9.67 5.10 14.36
CA SER A 153 -9.15 6.41 13.99
C SER A 153 -7.65 6.33 13.78
N MET A 154 -7.16 6.82 12.66
CA MET A 154 -5.74 6.75 12.33
C MET A 154 -5.25 8.15 12.05
N ILE A 155 -4.07 8.48 12.57
CA ILE A 155 -3.40 9.71 12.17
C ILE A 155 -2.46 9.35 11.03
N VAL A 156 -2.74 9.86 9.84
CA VAL A 156 -1.88 9.75 8.69
C VAL A 156 -1.06 11.03 8.62
N LYS A 157 0.26 10.89 8.68
CA LYS A 157 1.23 12.00 8.69
C LYS A 157 2.15 11.88 7.49
N VAL A 158 2.53 13.02 6.92
CA VAL A 158 3.62 13.08 5.96
C VAL A 158 4.86 13.57 6.69
N ASP A 159 5.89 12.73 6.69
CA ASP A 159 7.22 13.06 7.17
C ASP A 159 8.13 13.33 5.98
N CYS A 160 9.13 14.16 6.19
CA CYS A 160 10.10 14.46 5.14
C CYS A 160 11.50 14.58 5.70
N ASP A 161 12.44 14.06 4.93
CA ASP A 161 13.85 14.00 5.23
C ASP A 161 14.64 14.76 4.17
N VAL A 162 15.23 15.87 4.61
CA VAL A 162 16.07 16.76 3.78
C VAL A 162 17.55 16.46 3.92
N SER A 163 17.95 15.46 4.70
CA SER A 163 19.37 15.16 4.97
C SER A 163 20.16 14.77 3.72
N GLY A 164 19.48 14.23 2.70
CA GLY A 164 20.03 13.91 1.39
C GLY A 164 19.88 15.01 0.32
N ALA A 165 19.21 16.13 0.64
CA ALA A 165 18.91 17.18 -0.32
C ALA A 165 20.03 18.22 -0.42
N ASP A 166 20.43 18.57 -1.65
CA ASP A 166 21.45 19.58 -1.91
C ASP A 166 20.98 20.96 -1.46
N GLY A 167 21.72 21.59 -0.54
CA GLY A 167 21.41 22.94 -0.04
C GLY A 167 20.43 22.98 1.13
N ALA A 168 20.16 21.83 1.78
CA ALA A 168 19.33 21.79 2.97
C ALA A 168 19.89 22.68 4.11
N ASP A 169 19.03 23.54 4.65
CA ASP A 169 19.33 24.42 5.78
C ASP A 169 18.30 24.26 6.92
N ALA A 170 18.47 25.02 8.00
CA ALA A 170 17.52 24.98 9.12
C ALA A 170 16.11 25.45 8.74
N THR A 171 15.98 26.27 7.70
CA THR A 171 14.69 26.75 7.17
C THR A 171 13.95 25.62 6.47
N ALA A 172 14.65 24.85 5.63
CA ALA A 172 14.13 23.66 4.97
C ALA A 172 13.65 22.63 5.99
N LEU A 173 14.43 22.36 7.04
CA LEU A 173 14.04 21.45 8.11
C LEU A 173 12.74 21.90 8.81
N ARG A 174 12.60 23.19 9.10
CA ARG A 174 11.37 23.75 9.69
C ARG A 174 10.17 23.67 8.75
N ASN A 175 10.38 23.93 7.46
CA ASN A 175 9.34 23.82 6.45
C ASN A 175 8.90 22.36 6.25
N CYS A 176 9.82 21.41 6.45
CA CYS A 176 9.54 19.99 6.44
C CYS A 176 8.52 19.58 7.53
N LEU A 177 8.66 20.14 8.74
CA LEU A 177 7.73 19.86 9.84
C LEU A 177 6.32 20.44 9.63
N ALA A 178 6.11 21.26 8.59
CA ALA A 178 4.82 21.85 8.26
C ALA A 178 4.00 21.01 7.26
N TYR A 179 4.51 19.84 6.84
CA TYR A 179 3.70 18.90 6.07
C TYR A 179 2.55 18.34 6.92
N GLY A 180 1.43 18.10 6.25
CA GLY A 180 0.14 17.90 6.91
C GLY A 180 0.02 16.57 7.64
N SER A 181 -0.91 16.53 8.59
CA SER A 181 -1.48 15.29 9.10
C SER A 181 -2.99 15.34 9.05
N ASN A 182 -3.62 14.18 8.86
CA ASN A 182 -5.07 14.06 8.88
C ASN A 182 -5.50 12.89 9.77
N ILE A 183 -6.67 13.03 10.39
CA ILE A 183 -7.31 11.97 11.14
C ILE A 183 -8.26 11.26 10.19
N LEU A 184 -7.90 10.04 9.79
CA LEU A 184 -8.75 9.15 9.02
C LEU A 184 -9.62 8.33 9.96
N THR A 185 -10.93 8.35 9.73
CA THR A 185 -11.87 7.46 10.42
C THR A 185 -12.19 6.26 9.54
N ILE A 186 -11.84 5.06 9.99
CA ILE A 186 -12.11 3.81 9.29
C ILE A 186 -13.26 3.09 9.97
N LYS A 187 -14.38 2.95 9.26
CA LYS A 187 -15.55 2.21 9.72
C LYS A 187 -15.52 0.80 9.17
N VAL A 188 -15.25 -0.17 10.05
CA VAL A 188 -15.32 -1.59 9.70
C VAL A 188 -16.77 -2.04 9.79
N VAL A 189 -17.28 -2.64 8.71
CA VAL A 189 -18.63 -3.21 8.65
C VAL A 189 -18.59 -4.72 8.41
N SER A 190 -19.69 -5.39 8.76
CA SER A 190 -19.85 -6.85 8.62
C SER A 190 -20.08 -7.29 7.19
#